data_AF-A0A561SRS0-F1
#
_entry.id   AF-A0A561SRS0-F1
#
_cell.length_a   1.000
_cell.length_b   1.000
_cell.length_c   1.000
_cell.angle_alpha   90.00
_cell.angle_beta   90.00
_cell.angle_gamma   90.00
#
_symmetry.space_group_name_H-M   'P 1'
#
loop_
_entity.id
_entity.type
_entity.pdbx_description
1 polymer ?
#
loop_
_entity_poly.entity_id
_entity_poly.type
_entity_poly.pdbx_seq_one_letter_code
_entity_poly.pdbx_strand_id
1 'polypeptide(L)' 'MDEPGRVPDEAFDVGTGFDTDGDGRPDTLVTVDGIDLVVAIDIDGDRFADQVLRIGPDAVVREQAVDGGFVDPDDPGDQ' A
#
# COMPACT_ATOMS: atom_id res chain seq x y z
N MET A 1 8.86 17.40 -6.04
CA MET A 1 8.93 16.52 -7.22
C MET A 1 9.20 15.15 -6.65
N ASP A 2 8.19 14.28 -6.69
CA ASP A 2 8.31 12.91 -6.23
C ASP A 2 9.24 12.11 -7.15
N GLU A 3 10.10 11.33 -6.52
CA GLU A 3 11.16 10.59 -7.18
C GLU A 3 10.58 9.29 -7.76
N PRO A 4 10.92 8.89 -8.99
CA PRO A 4 10.43 7.65 -9.58
C PRO A 4 10.73 6.46 -8.66
N GLY A 5 9.70 5.73 -8.26
CA GLY A 5 9.82 4.59 -7.34
C GLY A 5 9.70 4.93 -5.86
N ARG A 6 9.49 6.20 -5.46
CA ARG A 6 9.12 6.53 -4.07
C ARG A 6 7.68 6.09 -3.81
N VAL A 7 7.50 5.19 -2.85
CA VAL A 7 6.18 4.90 -2.27
C VAL A 7 5.87 6.04 -1.28
N PRO A 8 4.67 6.65 -1.33
CA PRO A 8 4.23 7.61 -0.32
C PRO A 8 4.38 7.01 1.08
N ASP A 9 4.87 7.80 2.05
CA ASP A 9 4.88 7.40 3.47
C ASP A 9 3.46 7.28 4.06
N GLU A 10 2.45 7.72 3.29
CA GLU A 10 1.03 7.59 3.63
C GLU A 10 0.55 6.16 3.33
N ALA A 11 -0.09 5.52 4.31
CA ALA A 11 -0.67 4.20 4.15
C ALA A 11 -1.70 4.18 3.01
N PHE A 12 -1.62 3.16 2.14
CA PHE A 12 -2.60 2.96 1.08
C PHE A 12 -3.88 2.37 1.68
N ASP A 13 -4.95 3.17 1.69
CA ASP A 13 -6.29 2.70 2.04
C ASP A 13 -6.83 1.78 0.91
N VAL A 14 -6.99 0.50 1.22
CA VAL A 14 -7.53 -0.50 0.28
C VAL A 14 -9.06 -0.61 0.32
N GLY A 15 -9.76 0.18 1.14
CA GLY A 15 -11.19 0.05 1.42
C GLY A 15 -12.14 0.24 0.23
N THR A 16 -11.63 0.65 -0.94
CA THR A 16 -12.37 0.71 -2.21
C THR A 16 -11.94 -0.35 -3.24
N GLY A 17 -11.05 -1.26 -2.83
CA GLY A 17 -10.44 -2.29 -3.65
C GLY A 17 -11.30 -3.54 -3.86
N PHE A 18 -10.61 -4.62 -4.23
CA PHE A 18 -11.16 -5.95 -4.47
C PHE A 18 -10.98 -6.83 -3.24
N ASP A 19 -12.01 -7.62 -2.96
CA ASP A 19 -11.95 -8.79 -2.08
C ASP A 19 -11.44 -9.96 -2.92
N THR A 20 -10.20 -10.39 -2.69
CA THR A 20 -9.53 -11.45 -3.45
C THR A 20 -9.53 -12.79 -2.73
N ASP A 21 -9.79 -12.81 -1.41
CA ASP A 21 -9.85 -14.03 -0.61
C ASP A 21 -11.28 -14.53 -0.30
N GLY A 22 -12.29 -13.67 -0.50
CA GLY A 22 -13.72 -13.96 -0.41
C GLY A 22 -14.33 -13.77 0.98
N ASP A 23 -13.68 -13.04 1.90
CA ASP A 23 -14.19 -12.82 3.26
C ASP A 23 -15.25 -11.71 3.37
N GLY A 24 -15.49 -10.98 2.28
CA GLY A 24 -16.43 -9.87 2.17
C GLY A 24 -15.83 -8.50 2.48
N ARG A 25 -14.50 -8.39 2.65
CA ARG A 25 -13.76 -7.15 2.86
C ARG A 25 -12.77 -6.94 1.72
N PRO A 26 -12.63 -5.70 1.21
CA PRO A 26 -11.56 -5.40 0.27
C PRO A 26 -10.18 -5.60 0.90
N ASP A 27 -9.30 -6.35 0.22
CA ASP A 27 -7.92 -6.63 0.64
C ASP A 27 -6.88 -6.18 -0.40
N THR A 28 -7.30 -5.89 -1.64
CA THR A 28 -6.38 -5.56 -2.73
C THR A 28 -6.81 -4.33 -3.51
N LEU A 29 -5.94 -3.34 -3.65
CA LEU A 29 -6.14 -2.18 -4.53
C LEU A 29 -5.17 -2.21 -5.71
N VAL A 30 -5.69 -1.98 -6.92
CA VAL A 30 -4.86 -1.81 -8.13
C VAL A 30 -5.04 -0.40 -8.69
N THR A 31 -3.95 0.34 -8.80
CA THR A 31 -3.95 1.73 -9.29
C THR A 31 -2.76 2.00 -10.22
N VAL A 32 -2.78 3.15 -10.89
CA VAL A 32 -1.71 3.60 -11.78
C VAL A 32 -1.00 4.78 -11.14
N ASP A 33 0.34 4.72 -11.12
CA ASP A 33 1.20 5.84 -10.73
C ASP A 33 2.19 6.15 -11.87
N GLY A 34 1.89 7.19 -12.65
CA GLY A 34 2.62 7.50 -13.87
C GLY A 34 2.50 6.38 -14.91
N ILE A 35 3.61 5.69 -15.16
CA ILE A 35 3.68 4.54 -16.10
C ILE A 35 3.69 3.20 -15.38
N ASP A 36 3.72 3.20 -14.05
CA ASP A 36 3.79 2.01 -13.24
C ASP A 36 2.38 1.54 -12.86
N LEU A 37 2.20 0.22 -12.79
CA LEU A 37 1.05 -0.39 -12.13
C LEU A 37 1.42 -0.61 -10.65
N VAL A 38 0.58 -0.13 -9.75
CA VAL A 38 0.74 -0.29 -8.30
C VAL A 38 -0.33 -1.24 -7.79
N VAL A 39 0.09 -2.29 -7.07
CA VAL A 39 -0.78 -3.22 -6.36
C VAL A 39 -0.50 -3.08 -4.88
N ALA A 40 -1.52 -2.75 -4.10
CA ALA A 40 -1.47 -2.61 -2.65
C ALA A 40 -2.31 -3.71 -2.01
N ILE A 41 -1.77 -4.41 -1.02
CA ILE A 41 -2.35 -5.63 -0.44
C ILE A 41 -2.37 -5.47 1.09
N ASP A 42 -3.55 -5.63 1.67
CA ASP A 42 -3.81 -5.78 3.11
C ASP A 42 -3.84 -7.29 3.43
N ILE A 43 -2.92 -7.72 4.29
CA ILE A 43 -2.73 -9.13 4.66
C ILE A 43 -3.35 -9.40 6.04
N ASP A 44 -3.42 -8.40 6.92
CA ASP A 44 -3.88 -8.57 8.30
C ASP A 44 -5.33 -8.10 8.57
N GLY A 45 -5.96 -7.46 7.60
CA GLY A 45 -7.38 -7.08 7.57
C GLY A 45 -7.70 -5.76 8.26
N ASP A 46 -6.72 -4.89 8.47
CA ASP A 46 -6.87 -3.57 9.09
C ASP A 46 -7.31 -2.46 8.12
N ARG A 47 -7.43 -2.79 6.83
CA ARG A 47 -7.77 -1.94 5.65
C ARG A 47 -6.63 -1.08 5.12
N PHE A 48 -5.41 -1.27 5.61
CA PHE A 48 -4.23 -0.62 5.09
C PHE A 48 -3.31 -1.64 4.44
N ALA A 49 -2.58 -1.20 3.43
CA ALA A 49 -1.68 -2.09 2.73
C ALA A 49 -0.45 -2.44 3.60
N ASP A 50 -0.23 -3.73 3.82
CA ASP A 50 1.00 -4.31 4.38
C ASP A 50 2.10 -4.44 3.31
N GLN A 51 1.68 -4.61 2.05
CA GLN A 51 2.58 -4.89 0.93
C GLN A 51 2.20 -4.05 -0.30
N VAL A 52 3.21 -3.45 -0.92
CA VAL A 52 3.05 -2.72 -2.18
C VAL A 52 3.98 -3.29 -3.25
N LEU A 53 3.40 -3.64 -4.39
CA LEU A 53 4.12 -4.08 -5.59
C LEU A 53 4.04 -2.98 -6.66
N ARG A 54 5.18 -2.52 -7.14
CA ARG A 54 5.28 -1.63 -8.30
C ARG A 54 5.79 -2.40 -9.51
N ILE A 55 5.01 -2.38 -10.59
CA ILE A 55 5.33 -3.03 -11.85
C ILE A 55 5.63 -1.92 -12.86
N GLY A 56 6.92 -1.79 -13.18
CA GLY A 56 7.37 -0.79 -14.15
C GLY A 56 7.09 -1.19 -15.60
N PRO A 57 7.31 -0.27 -16.56
CA PRO A 57 7.19 -0.54 -17.99
C PRO A 57 8.21 -1.58 -18.49
N ASP A 58 9.26 -1.83 -17.70
CA ASP A 58 10.27 -2.86 -17.88
C ASP A 58 9.78 -4.25 -17.44
N ALA A 59 8.52 -4.36 -16.99
CA ALA A 59 7.92 -5.55 -16.38
C ALA A 59 8.67 -6.06 -15.14
N VAL A 60 9.50 -5.21 -14.51
CA VAL A 60 10.17 -5.52 -13.26
C VAL A 60 9.23 -5.21 -12.10
N VAL A 61 9.06 -6.19 -11.22
CA VAL A 61 8.31 -6.05 -9.97
C VAL A 61 9.26 -5.59 -8.87
N ARG A 62 8.88 -4.51 -8.18
CA ARG A 62 9.57 -3.97 -7.01
C ARG A 62 8.63 -4.08 -5.84
N GLU A 63 9.07 -4.80 -4.82
CA GLU A 63 8.29 -5.07 -3.61
C GLU A 63 8.76 -4.14 -2.48
N GLN A 64 7.80 -3.59 -1.76
CA GLN A 64 8.04 -2.85 -0.53
C GLN A 64 7.08 -3.36 0.54
N ALA A 65 7.66 -3.81 1.67
CA ALA A 65 6.92 -3.98 2.90
C ALA A 65 6.62 -2.60 3.47
N VAL A 66 5.37 -2.36 3.83
CA VAL A 66 4.96 -1.16 4.54
C VAL A 66 5.04 -1.51 6.01
N ASP A 67 6.04 -0.98 6.72
CA ASP A 67 6.01 -1.04 8.18
C ASP A 67 4.76 -0.24 8.59
N GLY A 68 3.81 -0.88 9.27
CA GLY A 68 2.55 -0.31 9.76
C GLY A 68 2.72 0.77 10.84
N GLY A 69 3.59 1.75 10.57
CA GLY A 69 3.86 2.91 11.40
C GLY A 69 2.69 3.88 11.34
N PHE A 70 1.56 3.49 11.92
CA PHE A 70 0.58 4.46 12.37
C PHE A 70 1.23 5.19 13.56
N VAL A 71 1.71 6.41 13.33
CA VAL A 71 1.90 7.36 14.43
C VAL A 71 0.50 7.75 14.87
N ASP A 72 0.06 7.20 16.01
CA ASP A 72 -1.15 7.69 16.66
C ASP A 72 -0.95 9.19 16.94
N PRO A 73 -1.82 10.09 16.41
CA PRO A 73 -1.70 11.52 16.65
C PRO A 73 -1.82 11.90 18.15
N ASP A 74 -2.31 10.99 18.99
CA ASP A 74 -2.39 11.12 20.45
C ASP A 74 -1.27 10.36 21.19
N ASP A 75 -0.30 9.73 20.52
CA ASP A 75 0.90 9.18 21.18
C ASP A 75 1.86 10.32 21.54
N PRO A 76 2.00 10.69 22.84
CA PRO A 76 2.91 11.73 23.26
C PRO A 76 4.29 11.09 23.31
N GLY A 77 4.90 10.89 22.14
CA GLY A 77 6.16 10.15 21.98
C GLY A 77 7.14 10.44 23.12
N ASP A 78 7.54 9.37 23.80
CA ASP A 78 8.53 9.45 24.88
C ASP A 78 9.82 10.09 24.32
N GLN A 79 10.15 11.28 24.84
CA GLN A 79 11.46 11.94 24.65
C GLN A 79 12.51 11.42 25.62
#